data_AF-A0A815XJA1-F1
#
_entry.id   AF-A0A815XJA1-F1
#
_cell.length_a   1.000
_cell.length_b   1.000
_cell.length_c   1.000
_cell.angle_alpha   90.00
_cell.angle_beta   90.00
_cell.angle_gamma   90.00
#
_symmetry.space_group_name_H-M   'P 1'
#
loop_
_entity.id
_entity.type
_entity.pdbx_description
1 polymer ?
#
loop_
_entity_poly.entity_id
_entity_poly.type
_entity_poly.pdbx_seq_one_letter_code
_entity_poly.pdbx_strand_id
1 'polypeptide(L)'
;VVYGVGVYFSSDATYSHRYATPNGRGERNMFLARVLVGKMAPGNSSMKTPPDGYASTTDNKHIFVTYHDAQAYAEYLITYK
;
A
#
# COMPACT_ATOMS: atom_id res chain seq x y z
N VAL A 1 12.29 -6.01 2.17
CA VAL A 1 12.12 -6.40 0.75
C VAL A 1 11.09 -5.46 0.16
N VAL A 2 11.31 -4.98 -1.06
CA VAL A 2 10.50 -3.96 -1.74
C VAL A 2 9.87 -4.62 -2.97
N TYR A 3 8.59 -4.35 -3.22
CA TYR A 3 7.76 -5.07 -4.21
C TYR A 3 7.37 -4.19 -5.41
N GLY A 4 7.91 -2.98 -5.51
CA GLY A 4 7.68 -2.05 -6.62
C GLY A 4 8.01 -0.61 -6.23
N VAL A 5 8.10 0.27 -7.22
CA VAL A 5 8.18 1.72 -7.08
C VAL A 5 6.77 2.27 -7.31
N GLY A 6 5.96 2.27 -6.25
CA GLY A 6 4.57 2.68 -6.31
C GLY A 6 4.01 2.95 -4.90
N VAL A 7 2.69 3.03 -4.78
CA VAL A 7 2.02 3.27 -3.50
C VAL A 7 1.72 1.92 -2.83
N TYR A 8 2.15 1.79 -1.57
CA TYR A 8 2.03 0.56 -0.81
C TYR A 8 0.79 0.58 0.06
N PHE A 9 0.00 -0.48 -0.02
CA PHE A 9 -1.12 -0.77 0.86
C PHE A 9 -0.89 -2.10 1.56
N SER A 10 -1.48 -2.26 2.75
CA SER A 10 -1.46 -3.52 3.45
C SER A 10 -2.83 -3.91 3.98
N SER A 11 -3.13 -5.21 3.94
CA SER A 11 -4.29 -5.80 4.61
C SER A 11 -4.09 -6.03 6.11
N ASP A 12 -2.87 -5.81 6.64
CA ASP A 12 -2.56 -5.87 8.06
C ASP A 12 -2.25 -4.46 8.60
N ALA A 13 -3.10 -3.96 9.49
CA ALA A 13 -2.91 -2.65 10.12
C ALA A 13 -1.62 -2.57 10.95
N THR A 14 -1.14 -3.69 11.50
CA THR A 14 0.13 -3.76 12.24
C THR A 14 1.32 -3.48 11.32
N TYR A 15 1.24 -3.92 10.06
CA TYR A 15 2.23 -3.59 9.06
C TYR A 15 2.25 -2.09 8.79
N SER A 16 1.09 -1.52 8.49
CA SER A 16 0.91 -0.09 8.19
C SER A 16 1.28 0.81 9.37
N HIS A 17 1.06 0.37 10.62
CA HIS A 17 1.43 1.12 11.83
C HIS A 17 2.92 1.50 11.86
N ARG A 18 3.80 0.64 11.34
CA ARG A 18 5.24 0.90 11.27
C ARG A 18 5.61 2.08 10.36
N TYR A 19 4.69 2.48 9.49
CA TYR A 19 4.82 3.64 8.59
C TYR A 19 4.01 4.85 9.04
N ALA A 20 3.10 4.68 10.01
CA ALA A 20 2.32 5.75 10.61
C ALA A 20 3.15 6.44 11.73
N THR A 21 4.16 7.20 11.34
CA THR A 21 5.05 7.93 12.27
C THR A 21 4.25 8.87 13.17
N PRO A 22 4.49 8.86 14.49
CA PRO A 22 3.75 9.73 15.40
C PRO A 22 4.20 11.19 15.21
N ASN A 23 3.24 12.12 15.29
CA ASN A 23 3.50 13.55 15.34
C ASN A 23 4.02 13.99 16.73
N GLY A 24 4.26 15.29 16.91
CA GLY A 24 4.73 15.84 18.20
C GLY A 24 3.78 15.64 19.40
N ARG A 25 2.54 15.22 19.18
CA ARG A 25 1.54 14.88 20.22
C ARG A 25 1.40 13.37 20.46
N GLY A 26 2.23 12.57 19.79
CA GLY A 26 2.17 11.11 19.80
C GLY A 26 1.05 10.52 18.94
N GLU A 27 0.35 11.33 18.14
CA GLU A 27 -0.74 10.86 17.28
C GLU A 27 -0.20 10.35 15.95
N ARG A 28 -0.81 9.29 15.45
CA ARG A 28 -0.50 8.59 14.21
C ARG A 28 -1.70 8.68 13.29
N ASN A 29 -1.42 8.70 12.00
CA ASN A 29 -2.45 8.77 10.97
C ASN A 29 -2.31 7.58 10.02
N MET A 30 -3.40 6.86 9.78
CA MET A 30 -3.46 5.74 8.86
C MET A 30 -4.68 5.87 7.96
N PHE A 31 -4.49 5.75 6.65
CA PHE A 31 -5.62 5.65 5.72
C PHE A 31 -6.17 4.23 5.69
N LEU A 32 -7.48 4.11 5.77
CA LEU A 32 -8.22 2.93 5.31
C LEU A 32 -8.76 3.26 3.92
N ALA A 33 -8.34 2.49 2.92
CA ALA A 33 -8.62 2.77 1.52
C ALA A 33 -9.23 1.56 0.81
N ARG A 34 -10.08 1.83 -0.17
CA ARG A 34 -10.52 0.83 -1.16
C ARG A 34 -9.56 0.87 -2.32
N VAL A 35 -8.93 -0.27 -2.62
CA VAL A 35 -7.84 -0.36 -3.59
C VAL A 35 -8.18 -1.35 -4.71
N LEU A 36 -8.08 -0.92 -5.96
CA LEU A 36 -8.26 -1.75 -7.14
C LEU A 36 -6.97 -2.52 -7.44
N VAL A 37 -6.74 -3.61 -6.70
CA VAL A 37 -5.53 -4.44 -6.85
C VAL A 37 -5.52 -5.30 -8.13
N GLY A 38 -6.69 -5.67 -8.65
CA GLY A 38 -6.83 -6.45 -9.89
C GLY A 38 -6.04 -7.77 -9.87
N LYS A 39 -5.55 -8.18 -11.04
CA LYS A 39 -4.62 -9.32 -11.15
C LYS A 39 -3.24 -8.89 -10.67
N MET A 40 -2.64 -9.67 -9.77
CA MET A 40 -1.39 -9.31 -9.08
C MET A 40 -0.22 -10.19 -9.50
N ALA A 41 0.97 -9.61 -9.62
CA ALA A 41 2.21 -10.34 -9.86
C ALA A 41 3.16 -10.24 -8.66
N PRO A 42 4.08 -11.20 -8.46
CA PRO A 42 5.16 -11.03 -7.49
C PRO A 42 6.00 -9.78 -7.81
N GLY A 43 6.19 -8.93 -6.80
CA GLY A 43 6.89 -7.66 -6.95
C GLY A 43 8.39 -7.73 -6.72
N ASN A 44 9.13 -6.76 -7.25
CA ASN A 44 10.53 -6.51 -6.89
C ASN A 44 10.86 -5.01 -6.87
N SER A 45 12.03 -4.64 -6.35
CA SER A 45 12.41 -3.26 -6.09
C SER A 45 12.64 -2.39 -7.33
N SER A 46 12.83 -2.96 -8.53
CA SER A 46 13.08 -2.20 -9.75
C SER A 46 11.84 -1.95 -10.60
N MET A 47 10.71 -2.60 -10.29
CA MET A 47 9.46 -2.46 -11.04
C MET A 47 8.85 -1.06 -10.87
N LYS A 48 8.75 -0.31 -11.98
CA LYS A 48 8.09 1.01 -12.03
C LYS A 48 6.64 0.93 -12.52
N THR A 49 6.27 -0.20 -13.10
CA THR A 49 4.94 -0.55 -13.59
C THR A 49 4.72 -2.05 -13.31
N PRO A 50 3.47 -2.52 -13.22
CA PRO A 50 3.23 -3.96 -13.14
C PRO A 50 3.61 -4.64 -14.46
N PRO A 51 3.93 -5.94 -14.46
CA PRO A 51 4.10 -6.71 -15.70
C PRO A 51 2.82 -6.72 -16.55
N ASP A 52 2.97 -6.99 -17.85
CA ASP A 52 1.84 -7.01 -18.79
C ASP A 52 0.70 -7.94 -18.33
N GLY A 53 -0.52 -7.42 -18.36
CA GLY A 53 -1.72 -8.14 -17.93
C GLY A 53 -1.95 -8.18 -16.41
N TYR A 54 -1.13 -7.47 -15.63
CA TYR A 54 -1.30 -7.29 -14.19
C TYR A 54 -1.60 -5.83 -13.85
N ALA A 55 -2.33 -5.61 -12.77
CA ALA A 55 -2.71 -4.27 -12.31
C ALA A 55 -1.87 -3.79 -11.12
N SER A 56 -1.26 -4.72 -10.37
CA SER A 56 -0.47 -4.42 -9.18
C SER A 56 0.58 -5.51 -8.94
N THR A 57 1.49 -5.23 -8.00
CA THR A 57 2.43 -6.23 -7.50
C THR A 57 2.21 -6.50 -6.01
N THR A 58 2.67 -7.67 -5.55
CA THR A 58 2.42 -8.13 -4.18
C THR A 58 3.61 -8.90 -3.62
N ASP A 59 3.63 -9.06 -2.29
CA ASP A 59 4.48 -10.00 -1.56
C ASP A 59 3.89 -11.42 -1.48
N ASN A 60 2.76 -11.67 -2.15
CA ASN A 60 1.93 -12.87 -2.05
C ASN A 60 1.33 -13.10 -0.65
N LYS A 61 1.24 -12.06 0.19
CA LYS A 61 0.64 -12.15 1.52
C LYS A 61 -0.28 -10.97 1.78
N HIS A 62 0.28 -9.84 2.22
CA HIS A 62 -0.45 -8.72 2.80
C HIS A 62 0.01 -7.36 2.28
N ILE A 63 0.91 -7.31 1.30
CA ILE A 63 1.38 -6.07 0.67
C ILE A 63 0.86 -6.03 -0.75
N PHE A 64 0.36 -4.86 -1.15
CA PHE A 64 -0.12 -4.56 -2.50
C PHE A 64 0.48 -3.23 -2.94
N VAL A 65 1.08 -3.20 -4.13
CA VAL A 65 1.69 -1.98 -4.70
C VAL A 65 0.91 -1.56 -5.94
N THR A 66 0.33 -0.37 -5.90
CA THR A 66 -0.37 0.23 -7.04
C THR A 66 0.53 1.22 -7.78
N TYR A 67 0.25 1.42 -9.06
CA TYR A 67 1.10 2.20 -9.96
C TYR A 67 0.37 3.38 -10.63
N HIS A 68 -0.93 3.53 -10.38
CA HIS A 68 -1.74 4.63 -10.90
C HIS A 68 -2.56 5.31 -9.78
N ASP A 69 -2.67 6.63 -9.85
CA ASP A 69 -3.31 7.46 -8.81
C ASP A 69 -4.79 7.11 -8.57
N ALA A 70 -5.51 6.77 -9.64
CA ALA A 70 -6.92 6.41 -9.57
C ALA A 70 -7.20 4.98 -9.06
N GLN A 71 -6.17 4.19 -8.72
CA GLN A 71 -6.36 2.83 -8.19
C GLN A 71 -6.77 2.78 -6.71
N ALA A 72 -6.70 3.90 -5.99
CA ALA A 72 -7.02 3.93 -4.57
C ALA A 72 -8.00 5.06 -4.25
N TYR A 73 -9.02 4.73 -3.47
CA TYR A 73 -9.93 5.69 -2.86
C TYR A 73 -9.73 5.67 -1.35
N ALA A 74 -9.17 6.75 -0.80
CA ALA A 74 -9.01 6.93 0.64
C ALA A 74 -10.39 7.16 1.28
N GLU A 75 -10.92 6.14 1.94
CA GLU A 75 -12.29 6.17 2.48
C GLU A 75 -12.32 6.78 3.88
N TYR A 76 -11.33 6.45 4.71
CA TYR A 76 -11.21 7.00 6.07
C TYR A 76 -9.77 7.38 6.40
N LEU A 77 -9.62 8.41 7.22
CA LEU A 77 -8.38 8.72 7.94
C LEU A 77 -8.57 8.36 9.41
N ILE A 78 -7.81 7.38 9.89
CA ILE A 78 -7.83 6.93 11.28
C ILE A 78 -6.71 7.64 12.02
N THR A 79 -7.06 8.41 13.06
CA THR A 79 -6.11 9.02 13.99
C THR A 79 -6.11 8.27 15.31
N TYR A 80 -4.94 7.80 15.75
CA TYR A 80 -4.77 7.00 16.96
C TYR A 80 -3.39 7.26 17.60
N LYS A 81 -3.05 6.58 18.70
CA LYS A 81 -1.74 6.69 19.37
C LYS A 81 -1.06 5.33 19.46
#